data_AF-A0A816A149-F1
#
_entry.id   AF-A0A816A149-F1
#
_cell.length_a   1.000
_cell.length_b   1.000
_cell.length_c   1.000
_cell.angle_alpha   90.00
_cell.angle_beta   90.00
_cell.angle_gamma   90.00
#
_symmetry.space_group_name_H-M   'P 1'
#
loop_
_entity.id
_entity.type
_entity.pdbx_description
1 polymer ?
#
loop_
_entity_poly.entity_id
_entity_poly.type
_entity_poly.pdbx_seq_one_letter_code
_entity_poly.pdbx_strand_id
1 'polypeptide(L)'
;MPHPPVLRAIRLAVDTLRKAGHTVVEWQPYKHGYAVVLMGSIFTADGGEDLRNALALSGEPPIPQIEPLLGPGATRLELNTVWDIQSKKYKYQQEYLAIWQEISHVDGWIHPVAPHAAIKHNNSKYYGYTAVVNLLDWPAVALPVTFADKETDGNDATYKGISPLDTEIHNDYDADIYHGAPVSVQVIGRRLQEEYVIGLAEQIGIALSL
;
A
#
# COMPACT_ATOMS: atom_id res chain seq x y z
N MET A 1 -7.00 8.69 4.36
CA MET A 1 -7.44 8.71 2.97
C MET A 1 -6.28 9.14 2.11
N PRO A 2 -6.13 8.62 0.87
CA PRO A 2 -5.12 9.11 -0.06
C PRO A 2 -5.34 10.56 -0.45
N HIS A 3 -4.28 11.20 -0.94
CA HIS A 3 -4.29 12.53 -1.54
C HIS A 3 -5.26 12.62 -2.73
N PRO A 4 -5.79 13.82 -3.02
CA PRO A 4 -6.69 14.07 -4.14
C PRO A 4 -6.30 13.43 -5.49
N PRO A 5 -5.04 13.51 -5.97
CA PRO A 5 -4.66 12.88 -7.25
C PRO A 5 -4.83 11.35 -7.25
N VAL A 6 -4.58 10.70 -6.10
CA VAL A 6 -4.73 9.25 -5.96
C VAL A 6 -6.21 8.85 -5.95
N LEU A 7 -7.06 9.64 -5.27
CA LEU A 7 -8.51 9.46 -5.32
C LEU A 7 -9.03 9.63 -6.75
N ARG A 8 -8.53 10.61 -7.49
CA ARG A 8 -8.86 10.80 -8.91
C ARG A 8 -8.41 9.62 -9.77
N ALA A 9 -7.19 9.10 -9.56
CA ALA A 9 -6.71 7.92 -10.27
C ALA A 9 -7.61 6.70 -10.05
N ILE A 10 -8.06 6.45 -8.81
CA ILE A 10 -9.02 5.38 -8.51
C ILE A 10 -10.36 5.60 -9.23
N ARG A 11 -10.91 6.83 -9.19
CA ARG A 11 -12.14 7.16 -9.92
C ARG A 11 -11.99 6.92 -11.43
N LEU A 12 -10.89 7.35 -12.02
CA LEU A 12 -10.60 7.14 -13.44
C LEU A 12 -10.55 5.65 -13.79
N ALA A 13 -9.86 4.83 -12.99
CA ALA A 13 -9.81 3.39 -13.19
C ALA A 13 -11.21 2.75 -13.10
N VAL A 14 -11.99 3.11 -12.07
CA VAL A 14 -13.36 2.62 -11.87
C VAL A 14 -14.29 3.01 -13.03
N ASP A 15 -14.29 4.28 -13.43
CA ASP A 15 -15.16 4.78 -14.50
C ASP A 15 -14.80 4.15 -15.85
N THR A 16 -13.50 3.97 -16.10
CA THR A 16 -12.99 3.34 -17.32
C THR A 16 -13.41 1.88 -17.41
N LEU A 17 -13.25 1.12 -16.33
CA LEU A 17 -13.67 -0.28 -16.27
C LEU A 17 -15.18 -0.45 -16.45
N ARG A 18 -15.98 0.41 -15.82
CA ARG A 18 -17.44 0.41 -16.01
C ARG A 18 -17.83 0.70 -17.47
N LYS A 19 -17.18 1.69 -18.10
CA LYS A 19 -17.42 2.03 -19.52
C LYS A 19 -17.04 0.89 -20.46
N ALA A 20 -16.01 0.12 -20.14
CA ALA A 20 -15.60 -1.07 -20.88
C ALA A 20 -16.50 -2.30 -20.62
N GLY A 21 -17.53 -2.19 -19.77
CA GLY A 21 -18.50 -3.25 -19.50
C GLY A 21 -18.13 -4.19 -18.36
N HIS A 22 -17.09 -3.89 -17.58
CA HIS A 22 -16.73 -4.68 -16.41
C HIS A 22 -17.63 -4.37 -15.20
N THR A 23 -17.89 -5.40 -14.39
CA THR A 23 -18.57 -5.25 -13.10
C THR A 23 -17.57 -4.73 -12.06
N VAL A 24 -17.78 -3.51 -11.57
CA VAL A 24 -16.95 -2.93 -10.50
C VAL A 24 -17.75 -2.87 -9.22
N VAL A 25 -17.35 -3.67 -8.24
CA VAL A 25 -17.92 -3.72 -6.89
C VAL A 25 -17.06 -2.93 -5.92
N GLU A 26 -17.70 -2.14 -5.06
CA GLU A 26 -17.01 -1.53 -3.92
C GLU A 26 -16.77 -2.60 -2.87
N TRP A 27 -15.55 -2.64 -2.33
CA TRP A 27 -15.15 -3.61 -1.32
C TRP A 27 -14.50 -2.91 -0.13
N GLN A 28 -14.77 -3.44 1.06
CA GLN A 28 -14.31 -2.86 2.33
C GLN A 28 -13.05 -3.58 2.84
N PRO A 29 -11.95 -2.85 3.09
CA PRO A 29 -10.73 -3.38 3.67
C PRO A 29 -10.89 -4.22 4.93
N TYR A 30 -10.43 -5.49 4.87
CA TYR A 30 -10.45 -6.37 6.05
C TYR A 30 -9.22 -6.16 6.94
N LYS A 31 -9.43 -5.49 8.08
CA LYS A 31 -8.45 -5.32 9.17
C LYS A 31 -7.05 -4.89 8.69
N HIS A 32 -6.95 -3.98 7.72
CA HIS A 32 -5.65 -3.53 7.19
C HIS A 32 -4.74 -2.91 8.26
N GLY A 33 -5.29 -2.19 9.24
CA GLY A 33 -4.49 -1.67 10.36
C GLY A 33 -3.82 -2.78 11.18
N TYR A 34 -4.50 -3.90 11.39
CA TYR A 34 -3.91 -5.08 12.06
C TYR A 34 -2.80 -5.71 11.22
N ALA A 35 -2.99 -5.79 9.90
CA ALA A 35 -1.95 -6.29 8.99
C ALA A 35 -0.68 -5.43 9.01
N VAL A 36 -0.81 -4.10 9.05
CA VAL A 36 0.33 -3.18 9.16
C VAL A 36 1.10 -3.42 10.47
N VAL A 37 0.39 -3.55 11.60
CA VAL A 37 1.02 -3.85 12.90
C VAL A 37 1.73 -5.20 12.85
N LEU A 38 1.07 -6.24 12.32
CA LEU A 38 1.65 -7.57 12.23
C LEU A 38 2.90 -7.59 11.34
N MET A 39 2.85 -6.88 10.21
CA MET A 39 4.00 -6.75 9.32
C MET A 39 5.16 -6.01 10.00
N GLY A 40 4.87 -4.93 10.74
CA GLY A 40 5.88 -4.23 11.54
C GLY A 40 6.56 -5.17 12.53
N SER A 41 5.80 -5.99 13.26
CA SER A 41 6.36 -6.99 14.18
C SER A 41 7.23 -8.05 13.49
N ILE A 42 6.91 -8.40 12.24
CA ILE A 42 7.74 -9.32 11.43
C ILE A 42 9.05 -8.63 11.03
N PHE A 43 8.99 -7.41 10.52
CA PHE A 43 10.18 -6.67 10.05
C PHE A 43 11.16 -6.36 11.17
N THR A 44 10.69 -6.15 12.39
CA THR A 44 11.53 -5.79 13.54
C THR A 44 11.81 -6.98 14.47
N ALA A 45 11.51 -8.20 14.06
CA ALA A 45 11.56 -9.38 14.93
C ALA A 45 12.96 -9.67 15.48
N ASP A 46 14.01 -9.33 14.73
CA ASP A 46 15.40 -9.52 15.12
C ASP A 46 15.96 -8.39 16.00
N GLY A 47 15.18 -7.33 16.24
CA GLY A 47 15.61 -6.14 16.96
C GLY A 47 16.56 -5.24 16.15
N GLY A 48 16.55 -5.30 14.82
CA GLY A 48 17.41 -4.50 13.94
C GLY A 48 18.86 -4.99 13.92
N GLU A 49 19.10 -6.23 14.32
CA GLU A 49 20.44 -6.83 14.37
C GLU A 49 21.04 -6.95 12.97
N ASP A 50 20.27 -7.46 12.02
CA ASP A 50 20.72 -7.62 10.64
C ASP A 50 20.98 -6.26 10.00
N LEU A 51 20.18 -5.25 10.33
CA LEU A 51 20.37 -3.87 9.85
C LEU A 51 21.65 -3.25 10.43
N ARG A 52 21.93 -3.41 11.73
CA ARG A 52 23.20 -2.95 12.33
C ARG A 52 24.40 -3.64 11.71
N ASN A 53 24.32 -4.96 11.51
CA ASN A 53 25.39 -5.73 10.89
C ASN A 53 25.66 -5.25 9.46
N ALA A 54 24.62 -5.01 8.67
CA ALA A 54 24.76 -4.48 7.31
C ALA A 54 25.41 -3.09 7.28
N LEU A 55 24.97 -2.17 8.16
CA LEU A 55 25.55 -0.82 8.26
C LEU A 55 27.01 -0.86 8.71
N ALA A 56 27.38 -1.78 9.61
CA ALA A 56 28.76 -1.94 10.07
C ALA A 56 29.71 -2.40 8.95
N LEU A 57 29.22 -3.08 7.91
CA LEU A 57 30.04 -3.49 6.75
C LEU A 57 30.48 -2.30 5.89
N SER A 58 29.62 -1.28 5.73
CA SER A 58 29.94 -0.07 4.96
C SER A 58 30.56 1.04 5.83
N GLY A 59 30.21 1.07 7.13
CA GLY A 59 30.53 2.17 8.04
C GLY A 59 29.63 3.41 7.88
N GLU A 60 28.56 3.30 7.10
CA GLU A 60 27.62 4.40 6.85
C GLU A 60 26.64 4.57 8.02
N PRO A 61 26.23 5.82 8.34
CA PRO A 61 25.17 6.05 9.30
C PRO A 61 23.82 5.57 8.74
N PRO A 62 22.87 5.19 9.61
CA PRO A 62 21.50 4.92 9.17
C PRO A 62 20.88 6.18 8.55
N ILE A 63 20.03 5.99 7.53
CA ILE A 63 19.19 7.08 7.02
C ILE A 63 18.05 7.39 8.01
N PRO A 64 17.53 8.63 8.03
CA PRO A 64 16.51 9.05 9.01
C PRO A 64 15.27 8.15 9.07
N GLN A 65 14.90 7.50 7.97
CA GLN A 65 13.72 6.65 7.87
C GLN A 65 13.88 5.29 8.57
N ILE A 66 15.11 4.80 8.72
CA ILE A 66 15.40 3.52 9.37
C ILE A 66 15.93 3.69 10.79
N GLU A 67 16.37 4.90 11.17
CA GLU A 67 16.80 5.22 12.54
C GLU A 67 15.80 4.77 13.62
N PRO A 68 14.46 4.96 13.46
CA PRO A 68 13.50 4.49 14.47
C PRO A 68 13.52 2.97 14.69
N LEU A 69 13.96 2.19 13.69
CA LEU A 69 14.08 0.72 13.78
C LEU A 69 15.35 0.27 14.54
N LEU A 70 16.27 1.19 14.80
CA LEU A 70 17.57 0.94 15.44
C LEU A 70 17.68 1.55 16.84
N GLY A 71 16.65 2.26 17.29
CA GLY A 71 16.65 2.96 18.57
C GLY A 71 16.65 2.01 19.78
N PRO A 72 16.77 2.54 21.01
CA PRO A 72 16.86 1.74 22.24
C PRO A 72 15.69 0.76 22.49
N GLY A 73 14.54 0.96 21.82
CA GLY A 73 13.39 0.06 21.88
C GLY A 73 13.44 -1.13 20.90
N ALA A 74 14.46 -1.21 20.04
CA ALA A 74 14.62 -2.29 19.07
C ALA A 74 15.19 -3.54 19.74
N THR A 75 14.32 -4.31 20.39
CA THR A 75 14.69 -5.56 21.08
C THR A 75 14.33 -6.77 20.23
N ARG A 76 15.26 -7.73 20.15
CA ARG A 76 15.00 -9.03 19.53
C ARG A 76 13.83 -9.72 20.24
N LEU A 77 12.92 -10.29 19.45
CA LEU A 77 11.81 -11.08 19.96
C LEU A 77 12.26 -12.51 20.27
N GLU A 78 11.66 -13.09 21.30
CA GLU A 78 11.84 -14.50 21.64
C GLU A 78 11.24 -15.42 20.58
N LEU A 79 11.83 -16.61 20.39
CA LEU A 79 11.44 -17.55 19.34
C LEU A 79 9.94 -17.88 19.35
N ASN A 80 9.37 -18.15 20.52
CA ASN A 80 7.95 -18.47 20.65
C ASN A 80 7.05 -17.28 20.27
N THR A 81 7.48 -16.04 20.56
CA THR A 81 6.76 -14.83 20.13
C THR A 81 6.78 -14.71 18.61
N VAL A 82 7.91 -15.02 17.96
CA VAL A 82 7.99 -15.08 16.50
C VAL A 82 7.04 -16.13 15.93
N TRP A 83 6.99 -17.33 16.52
CA TRP A 83 6.03 -18.38 16.09
C TRP A 83 4.56 -17.96 16.24
N ASP A 84 4.22 -17.25 17.31
CA ASP A 84 2.87 -16.70 17.50
C ASP A 84 2.52 -15.65 16.44
N ILE A 85 3.47 -14.79 16.08
CA ILE A 85 3.33 -13.80 15.00
C ILE A 85 3.08 -14.51 13.66
N GLN A 86 3.85 -15.55 13.34
CA GLN A 86 3.67 -16.31 12.10
C GLN A 86 2.32 -17.04 12.07
N SER A 87 1.88 -17.60 13.20
CA SER A 87 0.56 -18.23 13.33
C SER A 87 -0.56 -17.22 13.10
N LYS A 88 -0.44 -16.01 13.66
CA LYS A 88 -1.36 -14.89 13.42
C LYS A 88 -1.38 -14.45 11.97
N LYS A 89 -0.23 -14.42 11.29
CA LYS A 89 -0.13 -14.11 9.85
C LYS A 89 -0.90 -15.14 9.04
N TYR A 90 -0.64 -16.42 9.30
CA TYR A 90 -1.31 -17.50 8.58
C TYR A 90 -2.83 -17.47 8.78
N LYS A 91 -3.29 -17.25 10.02
CA LYS A 91 -4.72 -17.06 10.31
C LYS A 91 -5.31 -15.87 9.54
N TYR A 92 -4.61 -14.73 9.51
CA TYR A 92 -5.05 -13.56 8.75
C TYR A 92 -5.19 -13.87 7.25
N GLN A 93 -4.22 -14.59 6.66
CA GLN A 93 -4.27 -15.01 5.26
C GLN A 93 -5.48 -15.92 4.96
N GLN A 94 -5.80 -16.84 5.88
CA GLN A 94 -6.98 -17.71 5.75
C GLN A 94 -8.29 -16.93 5.84
N GLU A 95 -8.42 -16.05 6.82
CA GLU A 95 -9.60 -15.17 6.98
C GLU A 95 -9.81 -14.33 5.72
N TYR A 96 -8.72 -13.78 5.15
CA TYR A 96 -8.79 -12.98 3.93
C TYR A 96 -9.22 -13.78 2.71
N LEU A 97 -8.68 -14.99 2.55
CA LEU A 97 -9.06 -15.87 1.45
C LEU A 97 -10.53 -16.29 1.55
N ALA A 98 -11.03 -16.55 2.75
CA ALA A 98 -12.45 -16.85 2.96
C ALA A 98 -13.34 -15.68 2.51
N ILE A 99 -13.00 -14.45 2.90
CA ILE A 99 -13.70 -13.24 2.46
C ILE A 99 -13.66 -13.11 0.94
N TRP A 100 -12.51 -13.32 0.31
CA TRP A 100 -12.40 -13.30 -1.15
C TRP A 100 -13.35 -14.30 -1.81
N GLN A 101 -13.46 -15.51 -1.25
CA GLN A 101 -14.33 -16.55 -1.79
C GLN A 101 -15.83 -16.25 -1.62
N GLU A 102 -16.20 -15.48 -0.59
CA GLU A 102 -17.59 -15.03 -0.39
C GLU A 102 -18.03 -13.98 -1.42
N ILE A 103 -17.09 -13.18 -1.93
CA ILE A 103 -17.38 -12.20 -2.98
C ILE A 103 -17.40 -12.96 -4.32
N SER A 104 -18.57 -13.49 -4.69
CA SER A 104 -18.70 -14.24 -5.95
C SER A 104 -18.22 -13.40 -7.14
N HIS A 105 -17.43 -14.02 -8.03
CA HIS A 105 -17.02 -13.44 -9.31
C HIS A 105 -16.08 -12.23 -9.25
N VAL A 106 -15.16 -12.17 -8.29
CA VAL A 106 -14.05 -11.19 -8.30
C VAL A 106 -12.80 -11.80 -8.91
N ASP A 107 -12.38 -11.19 -10.03
CA ASP A 107 -11.15 -11.53 -10.74
C ASP A 107 -9.92 -10.85 -10.15
N GLY A 108 -10.10 -9.62 -9.67
CA GLY A 108 -9.06 -8.76 -9.13
C GLY A 108 -9.65 -7.61 -8.35
N TRP A 109 -8.83 -6.97 -7.53
CA TRP A 109 -9.16 -5.72 -6.84
C TRP A 109 -8.13 -4.65 -7.20
N ILE A 110 -8.60 -3.39 -7.21
CA ILE A 110 -7.81 -2.22 -7.52
C ILE A 110 -7.86 -1.31 -6.31
N HIS A 111 -6.70 -0.90 -5.82
CA HIS A 111 -6.61 0.08 -4.73
C HIS A 111 -5.32 0.90 -4.84
N PRO A 112 -5.17 1.98 -4.05
CA PRO A 112 -3.99 2.85 -4.12
C PRO A 112 -2.68 2.10 -3.85
N VAL A 113 -1.58 2.46 -4.54
CA VAL A 113 -0.23 1.97 -4.20
C VAL A 113 0.30 2.66 -2.93
N ALA A 114 0.03 3.95 -2.82
CA ALA A 114 0.51 4.83 -1.77
C ALA A 114 -0.57 5.88 -1.46
N PRO A 115 -0.50 6.57 -0.31
CA PRO A 115 -1.45 7.65 -0.01
C PRO A 115 -1.18 8.92 -0.83
N HIS A 116 -0.17 8.97 -1.69
CA HIS A 116 0.26 10.18 -2.40
C HIS A 116 0.67 9.83 -3.84
N ALA A 117 0.78 10.86 -4.69
CA ALA A 117 1.53 10.76 -5.95
C ALA A 117 3.03 10.53 -5.67
N ALA A 118 3.92 10.58 -6.68
CA ALA A 118 5.37 10.48 -6.43
C ALA A 118 5.79 11.44 -5.30
N ILE A 119 6.38 10.87 -4.25
CA ILE A 119 6.58 11.54 -2.97
C ILE A 119 7.79 12.48 -2.99
N LYS A 120 7.70 13.57 -2.23
CA LYS A 120 8.87 14.41 -1.93
C LYS A 120 9.98 13.56 -1.31
N HIS A 121 11.22 13.90 -1.64
CA HIS A 121 12.39 13.25 -1.05
C HIS A 121 12.29 13.24 0.48
N ASN A 122 12.59 12.09 1.08
CA ASN A 122 12.52 11.86 2.52
C ASN A 122 11.14 12.03 3.20
N ASN A 123 10.03 12.06 2.46
CA ASN A 123 8.68 12.28 3.03
C ASN A 123 7.73 11.07 2.96
N SER A 124 8.25 9.85 2.81
CA SER A 124 7.41 8.64 2.86
C SER A 124 7.12 8.26 4.32
N LYS A 125 5.85 8.41 4.73
CA LYS A 125 5.42 8.22 6.13
C LYS A 125 4.54 6.99 6.35
N TYR A 126 4.02 6.38 5.28
CA TYR A 126 3.08 5.26 5.40
C TYR A 126 3.18 4.29 4.23
N TYR A 127 3.36 3.02 4.57
CA TYR A 127 3.53 1.91 3.61
C TYR A 127 2.35 0.92 3.65
N GLY A 128 1.29 1.21 4.40
CA GLY A 128 0.23 0.23 4.69
C GLY A 128 -0.53 -0.29 3.47
N TYR A 129 -0.63 0.52 2.41
CA TYR A 129 -1.26 0.13 1.14
C TYR A 129 -0.56 -1.06 0.47
N THR A 130 0.76 -1.18 0.56
CA THR A 130 1.48 -2.35 0.03
C THR A 130 1.68 -3.41 1.10
N ALA A 131 1.86 -3.02 2.37
CA ALA A 131 2.12 -3.94 3.48
C ALA A 131 1.11 -5.09 3.56
N VAL A 132 -0.17 -4.80 3.36
CA VAL A 132 -1.23 -5.81 3.40
C VAL A 132 -1.02 -6.86 2.32
N VAL A 133 -0.69 -6.43 1.10
CA VAL A 133 -0.46 -7.31 -0.05
C VAL A 133 0.77 -8.19 0.18
N ASN A 134 1.85 -7.61 0.70
CA ASN A 134 3.03 -8.36 1.13
C ASN A 134 2.71 -9.39 2.21
N LEU A 135 1.87 -9.03 3.20
CA LEU A 135 1.50 -9.94 4.28
C LEU A 135 0.66 -11.11 3.76
N LEU A 136 -0.23 -10.83 2.80
CA LEU A 136 -1.07 -11.82 2.13
C LEU A 136 -0.28 -12.75 1.21
N ASP A 137 0.91 -12.35 0.77
CA ASP A 137 1.70 -13.05 -0.26
C ASP A 137 0.90 -13.16 -1.57
N TRP A 138 0.32 -12.05 -2.01
CA TRP A 138 -0.52 -11.97 -3.21
C TRP A 138 0.18 -11.18 -4.32
N PRO A 139 0.04 -11.59 -5.59
CA PRO A 139 0.64 -10.89 -6.72
C PRO A 139 -0.03 -9.54 -6.96
N ALA A 140 0.79 -8.54 -7.26
CA ALA A 140 0.35 -7.17 -7.52
C ALA A 140 1.17 -6.50 -8.62
N VAL A 141 0.49 -5.71 -9.45
CA VAL A 141 1.09 -4.87 -10.49
C VAL A 141 0.75 -3.42 -10.19
N ALA A 142 1.78 -2.59 -10.05
CA ALA A 142 1.61 -1.14 -9.99
C ALA A 142 1.39 -0.61 -11.41
N LEU A 143 0.23 0.01 -11.64
CA LEU A 143 -0.19 0.55 -12.92
C LEU A 143 -0.25 2.08 -12.83
N PRO A 144 0.61 2.82 -13.55
CA PRO A 144 0.46 4.28 -13.69
C PRO A 144 -0.90 4.61 -14.31
N VAL A 145 -1.62 5.61 -13.81
CA VAL A 145 -2.97 5.95 -14.31
C VAL A 145 -3.05 7.39 -14.80
N THR A 146 -2.38 8.31 -14.10
CA THR A 146 -2.47 9.73 -14.41
C THR A 146 -1.30 10.48 -13.79
N PHE A 147 -1.25 11.78 -14.01
CA PHE A 147 -0.36 12.71 -13.33
C PHE A 147 -1.19 13.62 -12.44
N ALA A 148 -0.66 14.02 -11.30
CA ALA A 148 -1.29 14.99 -10.42
C ALA A 148 -1.43 16.35 -11.12
N ASP A 149 -2.58 16.99 -10.95
CA ASP A 149 -2.97 18.22 -11.65
C ASP A 149 -3.54 19.21 -10.63
N LYS A 150 -2.82 20.31 -10.40
CA LYS A 150 -3.17 21.29 -9.37
C LYS A 150 -4.50 22.00 -9.60
N GLU A 151 -4.97 22.08 -10.84
CA GLU A 151 -6.23 22.74 -11.19
C GLU A 151 -7.43 21.84 -10.84
N THR A 152 -7.22 20.53 -10.75
CA THR A 152 -8.29 19.54 -10.50
C THR A 152 -8.16 18.82 -9.16
N ASP A 153 -6.95 18.70 -8.64
CA ASP A 153 -6.61 17.99 -7.42
C ASP A 153 -6.51 18.96 -6.24
N GLY A 154 -7.62 19.63 -5.94
CA GLY A 154 -7.70 20.56 -4.81
C GLY A 154 -7.62 19.86 -3.45
N ASN A 155 -7.06 20.56 -2.46
CA ASN A 155 -7.05 20.10 -1.07
C ASN A 155 -8.47 20.11 -0.48
N ASP A 156 -8.85 19.05 0.24
CA ASP A 156 -10.10 19.01 1.00
C ASP A 156 -9.86 19.51 2.43
N ALA A 157 -10.17 20.78 2.66
CA ALA A 157 -10.07 21.42 3.97
C ALA A 157 -11.10 20.89 5.00
N THR A 158 -12.10 20.12 4.55
CA THR A 158 -13.12 19.53 5.43
C THR A 158 -12.77 18.12 5.89
N TYR A 159 -11.71 17.54 5.31
CA TYR A 159 -11.26 16.20 5.62
C TYR A 159 -10.92 16.04 7.11
N LYS A 160 -11.39 14.94 7.70
CA LYS A 160 -11.05 14.53 9.06
C LYS A 160 -10.33 13.20 8.99
N GLY A 161 -9.05 13.20 9.32
CA GLY A 161 -8.25 12.00 9.32
C GLY A 161 -8.77 10.95 10.30
N ILE A 162 -8.67 9.68 9.91
CA ILE A 162 -9.06 8.54 10.75
C ILE A 162 -8.00 8.21 11.82
N SER A 163 -6.84 8.84 11.73
CA SER A 163 -5.75 8.77 12.71
C SER A 163 -4.89 10.04 12.66
N PRO A 164 -4.02 10.28 13.66
CA PRO A 164 -3.06 11.38 13.61
C PRO A 164 -2.14 11.32 12.37
N LEU A 165 -1.59 10.14 12.06
CA LEU A 165 -0.74 9.94 10.88
C LEU A 165 -1.49 10.21 9.58
N ASP A 166 -2.75 9.80 9.51
CA ASP A 166 -3.59 10.06 8.34
C ASP A 166 -3.87 11.55 8.14
N THR A 167 -4.10 12.27 9.24
CA THR A 167 -4.26 13.73 9.22
C THR A 167 -2.98 14.42 8.76
N GLU A 168 -1.83 13.97 9.28
CA GLU A 168 -0.51 14.49 8.90
C GLU A 168 -0.24 14.29 7.41
N ILE A 169 -0.46 13.08 6.90
CA ILE A 169 -0.26 12.77 5.48
C ILE A 169 -1.19 13.62 4.62
N HIS A 170 -2.48 13.72 4.97
CA HIS A 170 -3.41 14.56 4.22
C HIS A 170 -2.95 16.02 4.15
N ASN A 171 -2.52 16.57 5.29
CA ASN A 171 -2.05 17.97 5.39
C ASN A 171 -0.72 18.22 4.68
N ASP A 172 0.09 17.18 4.43
CA ASP A 172 1.34 17.28 3.66
C ASP A 172 1.14 17.51 2.16
N TYR A 173 -0.10 17.40 1.66
CA TYR A 173 -0.40 17.60 0.24
C TYR A 173 -0.33 19.08 -0.15
N ASP A 174 0.44 19.35 -1.20
CA ASP A 174 0.63 20.67 -1.81
C ASP A 174 0.45 20.54 -3.32
N ALA A 175 -0.63 21.10 -3.85
CA ALA A 175 -1.00 20.91 -5.25
C ALA A 175 0.07 21.42 -6.23
N ASP A 176 0.74 22.54 -5.93
CA ASP A 176 1.79 23.09 -6.78
C ASP A 176 3.04 22.22 -6.77
N ILE A 177 3.45 21.68 -5.62
CA ILE A 177 4.63 20.81 -5.52
C ILE A 177 4.39 19.47 -6.23
N TYR A 178 3.19 18.90 -6.10
CA TYR A 178 2.87 17.60 -6.69
C TYR A 178 2.44 17.69 -8.16
N HIS A 179 2.23 18.88 -8.73
CA HIS A 179 1.80 19.00 -10.12
C HIS A 179 2.76 18.30 -11.09
N GLY A 180 2.21 17.46 -11.97
CA GLY A 180 2.98 16.65 -12.92
C GLY A 180 3.62 15.39 -12.30
N ALA A 181 3.44 15.12 -11.00
CA ALA A 181 3.92 13.88 -10.40
C ALA A 181 3.10 12.66 -10.85
N PRO A 182 3.72 11.53 -11.21
CA PRO A 182 2.99 10.34 -11.62
C PRO A 182 2.19 9.74 -10.45
N VAL A 183 1.03 9.19 -10.79
CA VAL A 183 0.08 8.56 -9.86
C VAL A 183 -0.23 7.16 -10.36
N SER A 184 -0.07 6.17 -9.49
CA SER A 184 -0.33 4.77 -9.80
C SER A 184 -1.38 4.17 -8.87
N VAL A 185 -2.09 3.18 -9.37
CA VAL A 185 -2.91 2.24 -8.59
C VAL A 185 -2.25 0.86 -8.62
N GLN A 186 -2.62 -0.05 -7.75
CA GLN A 186 -2.19 -1.44 -7.82
C GLN A 186 -3.37 -2.34 -8.17
N VAL A 187 -3.12 -3.22 -9.13
CA VAL A 187 -3.99 -4.33 -9.52
C VAL A 187 -3.44 -5.56 -8.85
N ILE A 188 -4.26 -6.26 -8.07
CA ILE A 188 -3.81 -7.41 -7.30
C ILE A 188 -4.77 -8.56 -7.57
N GLY A 189 -4.23 -9.78 -7.54
CA GLY A 189 -5.02 -11.00 -7.63
C GLY A 189 -4.68 -11.96 -6.51
N ARG A 190 -5.13 -13.20 -6.66
CA ARG A 190 -4.88 -14.25 -5.68
C ARG A 190 -3.45 -14.78 -5.78
N ARG A 191 -2.93 -15.27 -4.66
CA ARG A 191 -1.66 -16.00 -4.57
C ARG A 191 -1.51 -17.05 -5.68
N LEU A 192 -0.35 -17.08 -6.35
CA LEU A 192 -0.02 -17.96 -7.49
C LEU A 192 -0.89 -17.74 -8.73
N GLN A 193 -1.19 -16.47 -9.04
CA GLN A 193 -1.95 -16.07 -10.24
C GLN A 193 -1.24 -14.90 -10.96
N GLU A 194 0.08 -14.87 -10.92
CA GLU A 194 0.90 -13.77 -11.43
C GLU A 194 0.57 -13.44 -12.89
N GLU A 195 0.48 -14.45 -13.78
CA GLU A 195 0.15 -14.28 -15.19
C GLU A 195 -1.25 -13.70 -15.39
N TYR A 196 -2.20 -14.10 -14.56
CA TYR A 196 -3.57 -13.58 -14.59
C TYR A 196 -3.60 -12.11 -14.17
N VAL A 197 -2.86 -11.72 -13.12
CA VAL A 197 -2.78 -10.33 -12.66
C VAL A 197 -2.09 -9.44 -13.70
N ILE A 198 -1.06 -9.94 -14.37
CA ILE A 198 -0.43 -9.24 -15.50
C ILE A 198 -1.45 -9.03 -16.61
N GLY A 199 -2.23 -10.06 -16.96
CA GLY A 199 -3.30 -9.95 -17.96
C GLY A 199 -4.39 -8.94 -17.56
N LEU A 200 -4.82 -8.93 -16.30
CA LEU A 200 -5.76 -7.92 -15.79
C LEU A 200 -5.17 -6.50 -15.92
N ALA A 201 -3.92 -6.31 -15.51
CA ALA A 201 -3.25 -5.02 -15.58
C ALA A 201 -3.10 -4.54 -17.03
N GLU A 202 -2.80 -5.43 -17.98
CA GLU A 202 -2.78 -5.13 -19.41
C GLU A 202 -4.14 -4.65 -19.91
N GLN A 203 -5.23 -5.37 -19.58
CA GLN A 203 -6.58 -4.97 -20.00
C GLN A 203 -6.98 -3.61 -19.41
N ILE A 204 -6.64 -3.35 -18.15
CA ILE A 204 -6.89 -2.05 -17.51
C ILE A 204 -6.04 -0.96 -18.19
N GLY A 205 -4.78 -1.25 -18.50
CA GLY A 205 -3.88 -0.35 -19.21
C GLY A 205 -4.43 0.07 -20.58
N ILE A 206 -4.86 -0.91 -21.38
CA ILE A 206 -5.50 -0.68 -22.68
C ILE A 206 -6.76 0.19 -22.52
N ALA A 207 -7.61 -0.12 -21.54
CA ALA A 207 -8.84 0.63 -21.32
C ALA A 207 -8.56 2.09 -20.92
N LEU A 208 -7.47 2.32 -20.16
CA LEU A 208 -7.00 3.66 -19.77
C LEU A 208 -6.23 4.39 -20.88
N SER A 209 -5.99 3.75 -22.03
CA SER A 209 -5.18 4.27 -23.14
C SER A 209 -3.74 4.61 -22.74
N LEU A 210 -3.12 3.71 -21.96
CA LEU A 210 -1.75 3.81 -21.47
C LEU A 210 -0.76 3.04 -22.34
#